data_AF-A0A847UXJ1-F1
#
_entry.id   AF-A0A847UXJ1-F1
#
_cell.length_a   1.000
_cell.length_b   1.000
_cell.length_c   1.000
_cell.angle_alpha   90.00
_cell.angle_beta   90.00
_cell.angle_gamma   90.00
#
_symmetry.space_group_name_H-M   'P 1'
#
loop_
_entity.id
_entity.type
_entity.pdbx_description
1 polymer ?
#
loop_
_entity_poly.entity_id
_entity_poly.type
_entity_poly.pdbx_seq_one_letter_code
_entity_poly.pdbx_strand_id
1 'polypeptide(L)'
;MLKKIRRKSLNLLASLYPRKFDLYFEPNFIPLDIKAKNIVTTVHDFSFQIHPNWHPLERIEYFKNNFWKNIGRSNMIVTVSNFIRNQAIQEFGFEADRIRVIPNGFDQELFRPIQLLTPWQHELSLAFQKASFSLSDPLSPARICSTFWMRTPILLLPCAGIIPWSWLDSRGGKIGKL
;
A
#
# COMPACT_ATOMS: atom_id res chain seq x y z
N MET A 1 -9.54 -6.25 -22.22
CA MET A 1 -10.61 -7.25 -22.46
C MET A 1 -10.20 -8.68 -22.07
N LEU A 2 -9.07 -9.22 -22.55
CA LEU A 2 -8.59 -10.59 -22.27
C LEU A 2 -8.47 -10.96 -20.77
N LYS A 3 -7.92 -10.08 -19.93
CA LYS A 3 -7.77 -10.34 -18.48
C LYS A 3 -9.13 -10.54 -17.77
N LYS A 4 -10.16 -9.81 -18.21
CA LYS A 4 -11.53 -9.88 -17.64
C LYS A 4 -12.20 -11.19 -18.01
N ILE A 5 -12.05 -11.62 -19.26
CA ILE A 5 -12.56 -12.90 -19.77
C ILE A 5 -11.86 -14.05 -19.03
N ARG A 6 -10.52 -14.06 -18.98
CA ARG A 6 -9.75 -15.09 -18.27
C ARG A 6 -10.16 -15.24 -16.81
N ARG A 7 -10.34 -14.13 -16.09
CA ARG A 7 -10.78 -14.14 -14.68
C ARG A 7 -12.18 -14.72 -14.53
N LYS A 8 -13.10 -14.40 -15.45
CA LYS A 8 -14.46 -14.95 -15.49
C LYS A 8 -14.44 -16.47 -15.74
N SER A 9 -13.60 -16.94 -16.68
CA SER A 9 -13.43 -18.36 -16.99
C SER A 9 -12.85 -19.16 -15.81
N LEU A 10 -11.83 -18.62 -15.15
CA LEU A 10 -11.23 -19.26 -13.97
C LEU A 10 -12.23 -19.33 -12.80
N ASN A 11 -13.00 -18.27 -12.57
CA ASN A 11 -14.04 -18.28 -11.55
C ASN A 11 -15.16 -19.29 -11.85
N LEU A 12 -15.52 -19.45 -13.12
CA LEU A 12 -16.51 -20.45 -13.56
C LEU A 12 -15.99 -21.88 -13.34
N LEU A 13 -14.74 -22.17 -13.69
CA LEU A 13 -14.14 -23.48 -13.44
C LEU A 13 -13.99 -23.77 -11.94
N ALA A 14 -13.63 -22.77 -11.15
CA ALA A 14 -13.52 -22.89 -9.70
C ALA A 14 -14.89 -23.13 -9.02
N SER A 15 -16.00 -22.64 -9.60
CA SER A 15 -17.33 -22.87 -9.04
C SER A 15 -17.81 -24.31 -9.18
N LEU A 16 -17.26 -25.08 -10.14
CA LEU A 16 -17.58 -26.48 -10.38
C LEU A 16 -16.96 -27.43 -9.35
N TYR A 17 -15.93 -27.00 -8.63
CA TYR A 17 -15.31 -27.73 -7.52
C TYR A 17 -15.23 -26.84 -6.28
N PRO A 18 -16.37 -26.62 -5.58
CA PRO A 18 -16.40 -25.73 -4.42
C PRO A 18 -15.62 -26.36 -3.26
N ARG A 19 -14.33 -26.01 -3.16
CA ARG A 19 -13.57 -26.23 -1.94
C ARG A 19 -14.20 -25.40 -0.82
N LYS A 20 -14.49 -26.06 0.30
CA LYS A 20 -14.96 -25.40 1.51
C LYS A 20 -13.73 -25.03 2.34
N PHE A 21 -13.59 -23.75 2.66
CA PHE A 21 -12.56 -23.24 3.55
C PHE A 21 -13.19 -22.80 4.87
N ASP A 22 -12.51 -23.04 5.99
CA ASP A 22 -12.95 -22.53 7.29
C ASP A 22 -12.61 -21.05 7.45
N LEU A 23 -11.49 -20.61 6.87
CA LEU A 23 -11.00 -19.25 6.95
C LEU A 23 -10.43 -18.81 5.59
N TYR A 24 -10.81 -17.62 5.16
CA TYR A 24 -10.18 -16.90 4.06
C TYR A 24 -9.59 -15.60 4.60
N PHE A 25 -8.29 -15.44 4.42
CA PHE A 25 -7.58 -14.20 4.76
C PHE A 25 -7.20 -13.46 3.48
N GLU A 26 -7.70 -12.24 3.34
CA GLU A 26 -7.35 -11.31 2.27
C GLU A 26 -6.35 -10.26 2.81
N PRO A 27 -5.07 -10.32 2.41
CA PRO A 27 -4.07 -9.35 2.85
C PRO A 27 -4.19 -7.98 2.15
N ASN A 28 -5.05 -7.85 1.12
CA ASN A 28 -5.04 -6.71 0.21
C ASN A 28 -6.45 -6.20 -0.13
N PHE A 29 -7.00 -5.32 0.72
CA PHE A 29 -8.19 -4.44 0.53
C PHE A 29 -9.54 -5.07 0.13
N ILE A 30 -9.59 -5.85 -0.96
CA ILE A 30 -10.82 -6.29 -1.63
C ILE A 30 -10.86 -7.82 -1.61
N PRO A 31 -11.68 -8.44 -0.75
CA PRO A 31 -11.78 -9.89 -0.71
C PRO A 31 -12.33 -10.41 -2.03
N LEU A 32 -11.70 -11.46 -2.52
CA LEU A 32 -12.10 -12.20 -3.70
C LEU A 32 -13.38 -12.99 -3.43
N ASP A 33 -13.99 -13.47 -4.52
CA ASP A 33 -15.18 -14.30 -4.44
C ASP A 33 -14.84 -15.76 -4.06
N ILE A 34 -14.20 -15.93 -2.90
CA ILE A 34 -13.85 -17.21 -2.30
C ILE A 34 -14.88 -17.52 -1.21
N LYS A 35 -15.45 -18.73 -1.24
CA LYS A 35 -16.40 -19.21 -0.24
C LYS A 35 -15.64 -19.77 0.97
N ALA A 36 -15.78 -19.11 2.12
CA ALA A 36 -15.24 -19.55 3.39
C ALA A 36 -16.24 -19.30 4.53
N LYS A 37 -16.13 -20.05 5.64
CA LYS A 37 -16.97 -19.82 6.82
C LYS A 37 -16.68 -18.45 7.45
N ASN A 38 -15.40 -18.09 7.55
CA ASN A 38 -14.95 -16.80 8.05
C ASN A 38 -14.07 -16.11 7.01
N ILE A 39 -14.26 -14.81 6.85
CA ILE A 39 -13.48 -13.94 5.95
C ILE A 39 -12.85 -12.83 6.79
N VAL A 40 -11.53 -12.71 6.70
CA VAL A 40 -10.76 -11.65 7.35
C VAL A 40 -10.08 -10.84 6.26
N THR A 41 -10.20 -9.52 6.30
CA THR A 41 -9.59 -8.65 5.27
C THR A 41 -8.74 -7.57 5.92
N THR A 42 -7.54 -7.37 5.38
CA THR A 42 -6.65 -6.29 5.80
C THR A 42 -6.87 -5.04 4.96
N VAL A 43 -7.08 -3.91 5.62
CA VAL A 43 -7.19 -2.59 5.00
C VAL A 43 -6.03 -1.72 5.49
N HIS A 44 -5.17 -1.32 4.57
CA HIS A 44 -3.98 -0.53 4.89
C HIS A 44 -4.25 0.97 4.96
N ASP A 45 -5.16 1.48 4.12
CA ASP A 45 -5.56 2.88 4.04
C ASP A 45 -6.90 3.07 3.30
N PHE A 46 -7.48 4.26 3.38
CA PHE A 46 -8.65 4.66 2.59
C PHE A 46 -8.31 5.75 1.57
N SER A 47 -7.03 5.84 1.16
CA SER A 47 -6.55 6.92 0.29
C SER A 47 -7.25 6.94 -1.07
N PHE A 48 -7.70 5.79 -1.58
CA PHE A 48 -8.47 5.70 -2.83
C PHE A 48 -9.81 6.45 -2.77
N GLN A 49 -10.38 6.61 -1.57
CA GLN A 49 -11.64 7.31 -1.35
C GLN A 49 -11.42 8.78 -0.98
N ILE A 50 -10.45 9.04 -0.09
CA ILE A 50 -10.18 10.38 0.45
C ILE A 50 -9.37 11.23 -0.54
N HIS A 51 -8.40 10.62 -1.21
CA HIS A 51 -7.50 11.27 -2.15
C HIS A 51 -7.43 10.51 -3.49
N PRO A 52 -8.55 10.43 -4.23
CA PRO A 52 -8.61 9.65 -5.47
C PRO A 52 -7.58 10.11 -6.51
N ASN A 53 -7.19 11.38 -6.46
CA ASN A 53 -6.23 12.01 -7.39
C ASN A 53 -4.80 11.46 -7.24
N TRP A 54 -4.48 10.74 -6.16
CA TRP A 54 -3.17 10.11 -5.96
C TRP A 54 -3.00 8.79 -6.71
N HIS A 55 -4.08 8.26 -7.28
CA HIS A 55 -4.10 6.95 -7.91
C HIS A 55 -4.51 7.08 -9.38
N PRO A 56 -4.03 6.18 -10.26
CA PRO A 56 -4.53 6.09 -11.62
C PRO A 56 -6.04 5.88 -11.66
N LEU A 57 -6.72 6.50 -12.62
CA LEU A 57 -8.19 6.44 -12.75
C LEU A 57 -8.73 5.01 -12.77
N GLU A 58 -8.04 4.09 -13.46
CA GLU A 58 -8.41 2.67 -13.53
C GLU A 58 -8.44 2.01 -12.14
N ARG A 59 -7.51 2.39 -11.25
CA ARG A 59 -7.46 1.87 -9.87
C ARG A 59 -8.63 2.41 -9.07
N ILE A 60 -8.92 3.70 -9.18
CA ILE A 60 -10.06 4.32 -8.48
C ILE A 60 -11.37 3.69 -8.91
N GLU A 61 -11.58 3.50 -10.22
CA GLU A 61 -12.78 2.87 -10.74
C GLU A 61 -12.91 1.42 -10.26
N TYR A 62 -11.81 0.65 -10.24
CA TYR A 62 -11.81 -0.69 -9.68
C TYR A 62 -12.19 -0.71 -8.19
N PHE A 63 -11.60 0.18 -7.38
CA PHE A 63 -11.89 0.24 -5.94
C PHE A 63 -13.33 0.69 -5.68
N LYS A 64 -13.82 1.74 -6.33
CA LYS A 64 -15.20 2.21 -6.18
C LYS A 64 -16.22 1.12 -6.50
N ASN A 65 -15.97 0.34 -7.55
CA ASN A 65 -16.89 -0.71 -7.99
C ASN A 65 -16.84 -1.99 -7.14
N ASN A 66 -15.74 -2.25 -6.43
CA ASN A 66 -15.53 -3.56 -5.79
C ASN A 66 -15.29 -3.50 -4.27
N PHE A 67 -14.71 -2.42 -3.74
CA PHE A 67 -14.31 -2.36 -2.33
C PHE A 67 -15.52 -2.47 -1.40
N TRP A 68 -16.46 -1.52 -1.47
CA TRP A 68 -17.61 -1.45 -0.56
C TRP A 68 -18.49 -2.70 -0.61
N LYS A 69 -18.69 -3.24 -1.81
CA LYS A 69 -19.44 -4.48 -2.01
C LYS A 69 -18.77 -5.69 -1.35
N ASN A 70 -17.45 -5.82 -1.49
CA ASN A 70 -16.75 -7.02 -1.04
C ASN A 70 -16.34 -6.93 0.43
N ILE A 71 -15.95 -5.75 0.92
CA ILE A 71 -15.53 -5.58 2.32
C ILE A 71 -16.66 -5.92 3.30
N GLY A 72 -17.92 -5.65 2.92
CA GLY A 72 -19.09 -5.99 3.72
C GLY A 72 -19.24 -7.48 4.04
N ARG A 73 -18.66 -8.36 3.20
CA ARG A 73 -18.63 -9.82 3.42
C ARG A 73 -17.62 -10.26 4.49
N SER A 74 -16.71 -9.38 4.90
CA SER A 74 -15.65 -9.72 5.85
C SER A 74 -16.24 -9.80 7.26
N ASN A 75 -16.04 -10.93 7.93
CA ASN A 75 -16.41 -11.08 9.34
C ASN A 75 -15.56 -10.19 10.24
N MET A 76 -14.28 -10.03 9.90
CA MET A 76 -13.33 -9.20 10.62
C MET A 76 -12.48 -8.38 9.65
N ILE A 77 -12.17 -7.15 10.04
CA ILE A 77 -11.30 -6.25 9.31
C ILE A 77 -10.07 -5.99 10.17
N VAL A 78 -8.90 -6.19 9.57
CA VAL A 78 -7.61 -5.89 10.19
C VAL A 78 -7.10 -4.57 9.65
N THR A 79 -6.71 -3.66 10.52
CA THR A 79 -6.02 -2.42 10.14
C THR A 79 -4.62 -2.39 10.75
N VAL A 80 -3.69 -1.72 10.07
CA VAL A 80 -2.29 -1.65 10.50
C VAL A 80 -2.03 -0.62 11.60
N SER A 81 -3.00 0.25 11.91
CA SER A 81 -2.86 1.27 12.93
C SER A 81 -4.21 1.70 13.52
N ASN A 82 -4.16 2.30 14.71
CA ASN A 82 -5.31 2.93 15.35
C ASN A 82 -5.86 4.10 14.51
N PHE A 83 -5.00 4.80 13.77
CA PHE A 83 -5.40 5.88 12.88
C PHE A 83 -6.40 5.38 11.83
N ILE A 84 -6.05 4.30 11.11
CA ILE A 84 -6.92 3.73 10.07
C ILE A 84 -8.19 3.13 10.67
N ARG A 85 -8.11 2.51 11.86
CA ARG A 85 -9.30 2.05 12.57
C ARG A 85 -10.27 3.19 12.89
N ASN A 86 -9.76 4.29 13.45
CA ASN A 86 -10.59 5.43 13.82
C ASN A 86 -11.20 6.09 12.59
N GLN A 87 -10.43 6.22 11.50
CA GLN A 87 -10.93 6.68 10.21
C GLN A 87 -12.04 5.78 9.66
N ALA A 88 -11.88 4.45 9.72
CA ALA A 88 -12.92 3.50 9.31
C ALA A 88 -14.24 3.72 10.07
N ILE A 89 -14.17 3.94 11.39
CA ILE A 89 -15.35 4.13 12.23
C ILE A 89 -15.98 5.52 11.98
N GLN A 90 -15.16 6.57 12.02
CA GLN A 90 -15.64 7.96 12.00
C GLN A 90 -16.08 8.43 10.61
N GLU A 91 -15.33 8.09 9.56
CA GLU A 91 -15.61 8.58 8.20
C GLU A 91 -16.51 7.63 7.40
N PHE A 92 -16.48 6.33 7.71
CA PHE A 92 -17.14 5.30 6.91
C PHE A 92 -18.14 4.44 7.70
N GLY A 93 -18.31 4.68 9.00
CA GLY A 93 -19.35 4.04 9.82
C GLY A 93 -19.16 2.53 10.02
N PHE A 94 -17.92 2.03 9.97
CA PHE A 94 -17.67 0.63 10.29
C PHE A 94 -17.92 0.34 11.78
N GLU A 95 -18.50 -0.82 12.07
CA GLU A 95 -18.68 -1.29 13.44
C GLU A 95 -17.33 -1.56 14.12
N ALA A 96 -17.17 -1.01 15.32
CA ALA A 96 -15.90 -1.04 16.06
C ALA A 96 -15.48 -2.45 16.51
N ASP A 97 -16.44 -3.35 16.69
CA ASP A 97 -16.26 -4.75 17.08
C ASP A 97 -15.75 -5.63 15.93
N ARG A 98 -16.03 -5.23 14.68
CA ARG A 98 -15.56 -5.86 13.43
C ARG A 98 -14.16 -5.42 13.01
N ILE A 99 -13.55 -4.47 13.72
CA ILE A 99 -12.20 -3.99 13.39
C ILE A 99 -11.20 -4.37 14.48
N ARG A 100 -10.06 -4.92 14.07
CA ARG A 100 -8.91 -5.19 14.94
C ARG A 100 -7.66 -4.52 14.38
N VAL A 101 -6.88 -3.90 15.26
CA VAL A 101 -5.61 -3.29 14.90
C VAL A 101 -4.50 -4.30 15.11
N ILE A 102 -3.78 -4.62 14.04
CA ILE A 102 -2.59 -5.47 14.08
C ILE A 102 -1.46 -4.69 13.38
N PRO A 103 -0.54 -4.08 14.13
CA PRO A 103 0.60 -3.38 13.55
C PRO A 103 1.47 -4.32 12.73
N ASN A 104 2.05 -3.80 11.65
CA ASN A 104 3.02 -4.57 10.86
C ASN A 104 4.28 -4.83 11.69
N GLY A 105 4.75 -6.08 11.66
CA GLY A 105 6.05 -6.45 12.19
C GLY A 105 7.17 -6.18 11.18
N PHE A 106 8.40 -6.28 11.66
CA PHE A 106 9.61 -6.31 10.83
C PHE A 106 10.51 -7.44 11.30
N ASP A 107 11.39 -7.90 10.41
CA ASP A 107 12.36 -8.96 10.72
C ASP A 107 13.53 -8.40 11.52
N GLN A 108 13.69 -8.83 12.77
CA GLN A 108 14.73 -8.33 13.66
C GLN A 108 16.12 -8.90 13.34
N GLU A 109 16.21 -10.03 12.66
CA GLU A 109 17.50 -10.61 12.26
C GLU A 109 18.06 -9.86 11.05
N LEU A 110 17.18 -9.48 10.13
CA LEU A 110 17.52 -8.69 8.95
C LEU A 110 17.73 -7.20 9.30
N PHE A 111 16.80 -6.60 10.05
CA PHE A 111 16.83 -5.18 10.44
C PHE A 111 17.39 -5.03 11.85
N ARG A 112 18.71 -5.22 11.97
CA ARG A 112 19.46 -4.99 13.20
C ARG A 112 20.52 -3.90 13.01
N PRO A 113 20.91 -3.20 14.08
CA PRO A 113 22.04 -2.30 14.02
C PRO A 113 23.29 -3.04 13.54
N ILE A 114 23.89 -2.54 12.46
CA ILE A 114 25.20 -2.99 12.01
C ILE A 114 26.26 -2.01 12.52
N GLN A 115 27.39 -2.51 12.97
CA GLN A 115 28.57 -1.67 13.10
C GLN A 115 29.07 -1.37 11.68
N LEU A 116 28.96 -0.10 11.28
CA LEU A 116 29.54 0.34 10.02
C LEU A 116 31.06 0.14 10.11
N LEU A 117 31.62 -0.70 9.26
CA LEU A 117 33.06 -0.69 8.97
C LEU A 117 33.22 0.14 7.69
N THR A 118 34.05 1.19 7.75
CA THR A 118 34.42 2.18 6.70
C THR A 118 34.36 1.70 5.23
N PRO A 119 34.08 2.56 4.22
CA PRO A 119 34.34 4.02 4.16
C PRO A 119 33.10 4.91 4.31
N TRP A 120 31.90 4.33 4.27
CA TRP A 120 30.63 5.06 4.38
C TRP A 120 30.47 5.82 5.69
N GLN A 121 31.25 5.49 6.73
CA GLN A 121 31.28 6.28 7.97
C GLN A 121 31.70 7.72 7.72
N HIS A 122 32.67 8.01 6.85
CA HIS A 122 33.14 9.38 6.63
C HIS A 122 32.11 10.22 5.83
N GLU A 123 31.50 9.64 4.80
CA GLU A 123 30.45 10.30 4.01
C GLU A 123 29.15 10.48 4.81
N LEU A 124 28.74 9.47 5.58
CA LEU A 124 27.55 9.54 6.41
C LEU A 124 27.78 10.45 7.63
N SER A 125 28.94 10.44 8.29
CA SER A 125 29.20 11.33 9.44
C SER A 125 29.18 12.81 9.06
N LEU A 126 29.66 13.17 7.87
CA LEU A 126 29.54 14.52 7.32
C LEU A 126 28.08 14.92 7.04
N ALA A 127 27.24 13.97 6.60
CA ALA A 127 25.80 14.19 6.45
C ALA A 127 25.08 14.30 7.82
N PHE A 128 25.40 13.41 8.77
CA PHE A 128 24.72 13.32 10.08
C PHE A 128 25.11 14.43 11.06
N GLN A 129 26.27 15.08 10.95
CA GLN A 129 26.65 16.23 11.78
C GLN A 129 25.76 17.47 11.55
N LYS A 130 25.05 17.53 10.43
CA LYS A 130 23.99 18.51 10.16
C LYS A 130 22.66 17.76 10.09
N ALA A 131 22.02 17.54 11.25
CA ALA A 131 20.65 17.03 11.44
C ALA A 131 20.05 16.33 10.19
N SER A 132 20.33 15.03 10.04
CA SER A 132 19.86 14.27 8.88
C SER A 132 18.50 13.62 9.12
N PHE A 133 17.55 13.88 8.21
CA PHE A 133 16.32 13.11 8.03
C PHE A 133 16.51 12.26 6.78
N SER A 134 16.74 10.95 6.93
CA SER A 134 16.85 10.05 5.78
C SER A 134 15.46 9.53 5.41
N LEU A 135 14.96 9.88 4.23
CA LEU A 135 13.78 9.25 3.65
C LEU A 135 14.25 8.18 2.66
N SER A 136 14.09 6.90 3.00
CA SER A 136 14.46 5.77 2.14
C SER A 136 13.43 5.48 1.04
N ASP A 137 12.25 6.10 1.12
CA ASP A 137 11.08 5.70 0.34
C ASP A 137 10.82 6.65 -0.85
N PRO A 138 10.27 6.14 -1.98
CA PRO A 138 9.86 6.99 -3.10
C PRO A 138 8.84 8.03 -2.64
N LEU A 139 9.07 9.30 -2.98
CA LEU A 139 8.18 10.42 -2.67
C LEU A 139 6.87 10.27 -3.45
N SER A 140 5.86 9.66 -2.82
CA SER A 140 4.48 9.68 -3.30
C SER A 140 3.69 10.83 -2.65
N PRO A 141 2.74 11.48 -3.36
CA PRO A 141 1.89 12.53 -2.79
C PRO A 141 1.19 12.11 -1.49
N ALA A 142 0.89 10.82 -1.34
CA ALA A 142 0.27 10.25 -0.16
C ALA A 142 1.11 10.31 1.12
N ARG A 143 2.41 10.61 0.99
CA ARG A 143 3.37 10.69 2.11
C ARG A 143 3.96 12.07 2.29
N ILE A 144 3.65 13.02 1.42
CA ILE A 144 4.12 14.41 1.55
C ILE A 144 3.23 15.11 2.57
N CYS A 145 3.68 15.10 3.82
CA CYS A 145 3.15 16.00 4.85
C CYS A 145 3.52 17.43 4.43
N SER A 146 2.54 18.30 4.23
CA SER A 146 2.73 19.71 3.81
C SER A 146 3.64 20.50 4.75
N THR A 147 3.86 20.02 5.97
CA THR A 147 4.75 20.57 6.99
C THR A 147 6.23 20.33 6.72
N PHE A 148 6.60 19.28 5.97
CA PHE A 148 8.01 18.94 5.72
C PHE A 148 8.70 19.90 4.75
N TRP A 149 7.92 20.59 3.91
CA TRP A 149 8.43 21.54 2.93
C TRP A 149 8.73 22.94 3.48
N MET A 150 8.26 23.29 4.69
CA MET A 150 8.33 24.69 5.16
C MET A 150 9.51 25.01 6.09
N ARG A 151 10.34 24.04 6.51
CA ARG A 151 11.33 24.29 7.58
C ARG A 151 12.75 23.79 7.41
N THR A 152 13.13 23.18 6.28
CA THR A 152 14.51 22.70 6.09
C THR A 152 14.98 22.84 4.64
N PRO A 153 16.13 23.49 4.38
CA PRO A 153 16.77 23.43 3.07
C PRO A 153 17.36 22.03 2.91
N ILE A 154 16.70 21.17 2.12
CA ILE A 154 17.22 19.85 1.76
C ILE A 154 18.32 20.06 0.72
N LEU A 155 19.57 19.82 1.13
CA LEU A 155 20.66 19.55 0.17
C LEU A 155 20.40 18.17 -0.43
N LEU A 156 19.86 18.16 -1.65
CA LEU A 156 19.77 16.96 -2.47
C LEU A 156 21.19 16.56 -2.88
N LEU A 157 21.79 15.60 -2.19
CA LEU A 157 22.94 14.88 -2.73
C LEU A 157 22.43 14.00 -3.88
N PRO A 158 23.00 14.13 -5.09
CA PRO A 158 22.59 13.31 -6.22
C PRO A 158 23.07 11.88 -5.97
N CYS A 159 22.17 11.00 -5.53
CA CYS A 159 22.39 9.58 -5.76
C CYS A 159 22.47 9.38 -7.28
N ALA A 160 23.63 8.93 -7.73
CA ALA A 160 23.88 8.56 -9.12
C ALA A 160 22.74 7.67 -9.63
N GLY A 161 22.09 8.11 -10.72
CA GLY A 161 20.99 7.38 -11.35
C GLY A 161 19.62 8.05 -11.20
N ILE A 162 19.53 9.38 -11.41
CA ILE A 162 18.25 10.02 -11.73
C ILE A 162 17.83 9.51 -13.11
N ILE A 163 17.05 8.43 -13.14
CA ILE A 163 16.23 8.12 -14.32
C ILE A 163 15.18 9.24 -14.38
N PRO A 164 15.15 10.08 -15.43
CA PRO A 164 14.17 11.14 -15.54
C PRO A 164 12.77 10.55 -15.49
N TRP A 165 11.83 11.32 -14.95
CA TRP A 165 10.40 10.98 -14.89
C TRP A 165 9.80 10.88 -16.30
N SER A 166 10.13 9.82 -17.02
CA SER A 166 9.49 9.39 -18.26
C SER A 166 8.75 8.10 -17.95
N TRP A 167 7.43 8.12 -18.12
CA TRP A 167 6.57 6.95 -18.03
C TRP A 167 7.13 5.82 -18.90
N LEU A 168 7.69 4.80 -18.25
CA LEU A 168 8.02 3.51 -18.86
C LEU A 168 6.84 2.58 -18.60
N ASP A 169 6.26 2.02 -19.66
CA ASP A 169 5.30 0.92 -19.49
C ASP A 169 6.02 -0.31 -18.91
N SER A 170 5.25 -1.35 -18.53
CA SER A 170 5.77 -2.60 -17.96
C SER A 170 6.75 -3.39 -18.86
N ARG A 171 7.10 -2.87 -20.04
CA ARG A 171 8.06 -3.42 -21.00
C ARG A 171 9.15 -2.43 -21.42
N GLY A 172 9.25 -1.27 -20.77
CA GLY A 172 10.34 -0.32 -20.99
C GLY A 172 10.24 0.55 -22.24
N GLY A 173 9.05 0.74 -22.81
CA GLY A 173 8.84 1.68 -23.92
C GLY A 173 8.52 3.11 -23.45
N LYS A 174 9.19 4.12 -24.01
CA LYS A 174 8.90 5.55 -23.76
C LYS A 174 7.57 5.95 -24.42
N ILE A 175 6.62 6.45 -23.65
CA ILE A 175 5.37 7.04 -24.17
C ILE A 175 5.65 8.52 -24.51
N GLY A 176 5.35 8.92 -25.75
CA GLY A 176 5.66 10.24 -26.31
C GLY A 176 4.95 11.41 -25.61
N LYS A 177 5.60 12.58 -25.69
CA LYS A 177 5.18 13.87 -25.12
C LYS A 177 3.87 14.38 -25.75
N LEU A 178 3.01 14.99 -24.93
CA LEU A 178 2.05 16.01 -25.36
C LEU A 178 2.81 17.32 -25.64
#